data_AF-K6WA66-F1
#
_entry.id   AF-K6WA66-F1
#
_cell.length_a   1.000
_cell.length_b   1.000
_cell.length_c   1.000
_cell.angle_alpha   90.00
_cell.angle_beta   90.00
_cell.angle_gamma   90.00
#
_symmetry.space_group_name_H-M   'P 1'
#
loop_
_entity.id
_entity.type
_entity.pdbx_description
1 polymer ?
#
loop_
_entity_poly.entity_id
_entity_poly.type
_entity_poly.pdbx_seq_one_letter_code
_entity_poly.pdbx_strand_id
1 'polypeptide(L)' 'MSARAVTLWFIDLDDPVAFLRTEPANDVGAAQALAGALFGDRVLVPVADTDLASAAAAGGPHIYAGHYGGLAILSCS' A
#
# COMPACT_ATOMS: atom_id res chain seq x y z
N MET A 1 -18.19 -5.02 -15.47
CA MET A 1 -16.74 -4.75 -15.48
C MET A 1 -16.11 -5.60 -14.40
N SER A 2 -15.20 -6.51 -14.75
CA SER A 2 -14.41 -7.23 -13.73
C SER A 2 -13.40 -6.25 -13.15
N ALA A 3 -13.56 -5.86 -11.89
CA ALA A 3 -12.58 -5.02 -11.20
C ALA A 3 -11.30 -5.84 -11.07
N ARG A 4 -10.25 -5.45 -11.81
CA ARG A 4 -8.95 -6.10 -11.74
C ARG A 4 -8.17 -5.35 -10.67
N ALA A 5 -7.83 -6.05 -9.59
CA ALA A 5 -6.99 -5.46 -8.56
C ALA A 5 -5.66 -5.00 -9.20
N VAL A 6 -5.26 -3.77 -8.88
CA VAL A 6 -3.99 -3.20 -9.33
C VAL A 6 -3.15 -2.93 -8.08
N THR A 7 -1.95 -3.51 -8.06
CA THR A 7 -0.95 -3.24 -7.04
C THR A 7 0.22 -2.53 -7.67
N LEU A 8 0.52 -1.32 -7.18
CA LEU A 8 1.67 -0.52 -7.59
C LEU A 8 2.75 -0.59 -6.51
N TRP A 9 3.99 -0.71 -6.96
CA TRP A 9 5.17 -0.73 -6.11
C TRP A 9 6.06 0.44 -6.49
N PHE A 10 6.37 1.29 -5.52
CA PHE A 10 7.34 2.37 -5.62
C PHE A 10 8.62 1.88 -4.94
N ILE A 11 9.69 1.74 -5.71
CA ILE A 11 10.94 1.15 -5.26
C ILE A 11 12.06 2.15 -5.48
N ASP A 12 12.66 2.60 -4.39
CA ASP A 12 13.85 3.44 -4.33
C ASP A 12 14.93 2.71 -3.50
N LEU A 13 15.27 1.50 -3.97
CA LEU A 13 16.23 0.60 -3.33
C LEU A 13 17.02 -0.15 -4.40
N ASP A 14 18.32 -0.30 -4.17
CA ASP A 14 19.21 -1.08 -5.05
C ASP A 14 18.88 -2.59 -5.01
N ASP A 15 18.52 -3.11 -3.82
CA ASP A 15 18.10 -4.51 -3.62
C ASP A 15 16.83 -4.59 -2.75
N PRO A 16 15.64 -4.44 -3.35
CA PRO A 16 14.37 -4.50 -2.61
C PRO A 16 14.08 -5.88 -2.01
N VAL A 17 14.64 -6.96 -2.57
CA VAL A 17 14.40 -8.32 -2.07
C VAL A 17 15.18 -8.56 -0.77
N ALA A 18 16.45 -8.15 -0.72
CA ALA A 18 17.24 -8.20 0.50
C ALA A 18 16.63 -7.32 1.60
N PHE A 19 16.13 -6.13 1.24
CA PHE A 19 15.44 -5.24 2.16
C PHE A 19 14.18 -5.86 2.76
N LEU A 20 13.29 -6.45 1.94
CA LEU A 20 12.07 -7.09 2.44
C LEU A 20 12.35 -8.23 3.43
N ARG A 21 13.49 -8.93 3.27
CA ARG A 21 13.91 -9.99 4.20
C ARG A 21 14.30 -9.48 5.59
N THR A 22 14.51 -8.17 5.77
CA THR A 22 14.76 -7.59 7.09
C THR A 22 13.46 -7.30 7.85
N GLU A 23 12.30 -7.64 7.30
CA GLU A 23 10.97 -7.42 7.89
C GLU A 23 10.76 -5.96 8.32
N PRO A 24 10.87 -5.00 7.37
CA PRO A 24 10.73 -3.59 7.70
C PRO A 24 9.34 -3.30 8.27
N ALA A 25 9.28 -2.46 9.30
CA ALA A 25 8.03 -2.01 9.89
C ALA A 25 7.31 -1.03 8.94
N ASN A 26 5.98 -1.14 8.88
CA ASN A 26 5.16 -0.19 8.15
C ASN A 26 5.11 1.15 8.89
N ASP A 27 5.45 2.24 8.19
CA ASP A 27 5.17 3.60 8.62
C ASP A 27 3.75 3.98 8.20
N VAL A 28 2.81 3.80 9.12
CA VAL A 28 1.38 4.08 8.90
C VAL A 28 1.14 5.55 8.55
N GLY A 29 1.91 6.49 9.14
CA GLY A 29 1.76 7.92 8.89
C GLY A 29 2.18 8.28 7.47
N ALA A 30 3.33 7.75 7.02
CA ALA A 30 3.80 7.93 5.66
C ALA A 30 2.86 7.26 4.63
N ALA A 31 2.34 6.07 4.95
CA ALA A 31 1.36 5.37 4.10
C ALA A 31 0.04 6.17 3.96
N GLN A 32 -0.46 6.76 5.04
CA GLN A 32 -1.63 7.64 5.01
C GLN A 32 -1.38 8.91 4.18
N ALA A 33 -0.21 9.53 4.33
CA ALA A 33 0.16 10.69 3.54
C ALA A 33 0.25 10.37 2.04
N LEU A 34 0.84 9.22 1.68
CA LEU A 34 0.88 8.73 0.31
C LEU A 34 -0.52 8.54 -0.28
N ALA A 35 -1.40 7.85 0.45
CA ALA A 35 -2.77 7.63 0.00
C ALA A 35 -3.53 8.96 -0.14
N GLY A 36 -3.38 9.88 0.82
CA GLY A 36 -3.97 11.21 0.76
C GLY A 36 -3.47 12.05 -0.42
N ALA A 37 -2.20 11.92 -0.81
CA ALA A 37 -1.65 12.61 -1.98
C ALA A 37 -2.21 12.06 -3.30
N LEU A 38 -2.42 10.74 -3.38
CA LEU A 38 -2.92 10.08 -4.60
C LEU A 38 -4.44 10.19 -4.77
N PHE A 39 -5.18 10.29 -3.67
CA PHE A 39 -6.65 10.31 -3.65
C PHE A 39 -7.20 11.55 -2.93
N GLY A 40 -6.52 12.70 -3.07
CA GLY A 40 -6.81 13.93 -2.31
C GLY A 40 -8.19 14.55 -2.55
N ASP A 41 -8.94 14.06 -3.53
CA ASP A 41 -10.34 14.40 -3.78
C ASP A 41 -11.32 13.56 -2.93
N ARG A 42 -10.82 12.58 -2.16
CA ARG A 42 -11.60 11.65 -1.33
C ARG A 42 -11.24 11.77 0.15
N VAL A 43 -12.23 11.54 1.00
CA VAL A 43 -12.00 11.37 2.44
C VAL A 43 -11.62 9.91 2.69
N LEU A 44 -10.36 9.68 3.08
CA LEU A 44 -9.87 8.36 3.45
C LEU A 44 -10.12 8.12 4.94
N VAL A 45 -10.76 7.01 5.27
CA VAL A 45 -11.02 6.59 6.65
C VAL A 45 -10.16 5.36 6.94
N PRO A 46 -9.26 5.39 7.94
CA PRO A 46 -8.52 4.21 8.36
C PRO A 46 -9.47 3.10 8.81
N VAL A 47 -9.30 1.90 8.27
CA VAL A 47 -10.16 0.74 8.59
C VAL A 47 -9.44 -0.22 9.53
N ALA A 48 -8.34 -0.80 9.08
CA ALA A 48 -7.53 -1.75 9.84
C ALA A 48 -6.15 -1.91 9.19
N ASP A 49 -5.17 -2.36 9.98
CA ASP A 49 -3.93 -2.92 9.45
C ASP A 49 -4.21 -4.30 8.84
N THR A 50 -3.55 -4.62 7.74
CA THR A 50 -3.70 -5.91 7.06
C THR A 50 -2.42 -6.29 6.33
N ASP A 51 -2.31 -7.54 5.91
CA ASP A 51 -1.21 -8.01 5.06
C ASP A 51 -1.52 -7.83 3.56
N LEU A 52 -0.48 -7.90 2.74
CA LEU A 52 -0.61 -7.68 1.29
C LEU A 52 -1.49 -8.74 0.60
N ALA A 53 -1.48 -10.00 1.08
CA ALA A 53 -2.28 -11.06 0.47
C ALA A 53 -3.77 -10.80 0.69
N SER A 54 -4.15 -10.38 1.88
CA SER A 54 -5.49 -9.95 2.25
C SER A 54 -5.93 -8.70 1.47
N ALA A 55 -5.05 -7.71 1.33
CA ALA A 55 -5.30 -6.51 0.53
C ALA A 55 -5.52 -6.82 -0.97
N ALA A 56 -4.77 -7.76 -1.53
CA ALA A 56 -4.90 -8.16 -2.94
C ALA A 56 -6.15 -9.03 -3.20
N ALA A 57 -6.61 -9.75 -2.18
CA ALA A 57 -7.82 -10.58 -2.26
C ALA A 57 -9.10 -9.82 -1.89
N ALA A 58 -8.98 -8.61 -1.34
CA ALA A 58 -10.11 -7.78 -1.00
C ALA A 58 -10.96 -7.46 -2.23
N GLY A 59 -12.27 -7.33 -2.01
CA GLY A 59 -13.21 -6.86 -3.03
C GLY A 59 -13.86 -5.57 -2.58
N GLY A 60 -14.28 -4.74 -3.54
CA GLY A 60 -14.90 -3.46 -3.26
C GLY A 60 -13.90 -2.31 -3.11
N PRO A 61 -14.38 -1.07 -2.93
CA PRO A 61 -13.63 0.17 -3.14
C PRO A 61 -12.66 0.48 -2.00
N HIS A 62 -11.75 -0.44 -1.72
CA HIS A 62 -10.72 -0.30 -0.70
C HIS A 62 -9.39 0.08 -1.32
N ILE A 63 -8.67 0.93 -0.60
CA ILE A 63 -7.33 1.35 -0.93
C ILE A 63 -6.45 0.89 0.22
N TYR A 64 -5.40 0.16 -0.11
CA TYR A 64 -4.40 -0.30 0.84
C TYR A 64 -3.09 0.38 0.52
N ALA A 65 -2.45 0.96 1.53
CA ALA A 65 -1.17 1.63 1.39
C ALA A 65 -0.21 1.11 2.47
N GLY A 66 1.03 0.87 2.08
CA GLY A 66 2.12 0.55 2.99
C GLY A 66 3.38 1.34 2.62
N HIS A 67 4.16 1.75 3.62
CA HIS A 67 5.38 2.49 3.44
C HIS A 67 6.47 1.92 4.37
N TYR A 68 7.59 1.55 3.79
CA TYR A 68 8.64 0.76 4.45
C TYR A 68 10.01 1.40 4.15
N GLY A 69 10.17 2.71 4.33
CA GLY A 69 11.40 3.42 3.97
C GLY A 69 11.51 3.64 2.45
N GLY A 70 12.50 3.06 1.79
CA GLY A 70 12.70 3.18 0.32
C GLY A 70 11.68 2.38 -0.52
N LEU A 71 10.63 1.86 0.10
CA LEU A 71 9.62 1.02 -0.53
C LEU A 71 8.23 1.50 -0.13
N ALA A 72 7.36 1.73 -1.11
CA ALA A 72 5.95 1.96 -0.86
C ALA A 72 5.07 1.10 -1.77
N ILE A 73 3.91 0.69 -1.27
CA ILE A 73 2.98 -0.19 -1.95
C ILE A 73 1.59 0.44 -1.91
N LEU A 74 0.90 0.38 -3.04
CA LEU A 74 -0.51 0.74 -3.14
C LEU A 74 -1.27 -0.43 -3.77
N SER A 75 -2.38 -0.86 -3.19
CA SER A 75 -3.29 -1.83 -3.80
C SER A 75 -4.71 -1.29 -3.84
N CYS A 76 -5.36 -1.39 -4.99
CA CYS A 76 -6.76 -1.01 -5.21
C CYS A 76 -7.52 -2.22 -5.75
N SER A 77 -8.68 -2.52 -5.18
CA SER A 77 -9.61 -3.59 -5.62
C SER A 77 -10.99 -3.06 -5.97
#